data_AF-A0A8T3XQ68-F1
#
_entry.id   AF-A0A8T3XQ68-F1
#
_cell.length_a   1.000
_cell.length_b   1.000
_cell.length_c   1.000
_cell.angle_alpha   90.00
_cell.angle_beta   90.00
_cell.angle_gamma   90.00
#
_symmetry.space_group_name_H-M   'P 1'
#
loop_
_entity.id
_entity.type
_entity.pdbx_description
1 polymer ?
#
loop_
_entity_poly.entity_id
_entity_poly.type
_entity_poly.pdbx_seq_one_letter_code
_entity_poly.pdbx_strand_id
1 'polypeptide(L)'
;MVTEPVSIEQCVYFTNRTIGNGKVTAWVYKQKCQKCGKSLMSKPKDTKGKIKIRAKEYICESCGYTIPEDEYEESLNVEIIYECPHCGNKGEAVVPFKRKKVQILDEETGKKSSVEVLRFQCSKCNNNIDITKKMKGV
;
A
#
# COMPACT_ATOMS: atom_id res chain seq x y z
N MET A 1 -5.53 -15.13 -7.11
CA MET A 1 -4.10 -15.48 -7.15
C MET A 1 -3.35 -14.16 -7.21
N VAL A 2 -2.52 -13.90 -6.20
CA VAL A 2 -1.65 -12.72 -6.21
C VAL A 2 -0.40 -13.01 -7.03
N THR A 3 0.17 -11.99 -7.67
CA THR A 3 1.41 -12.12 -8.44
C THR A 3 2.46 -11.23 -7.77
N GLU A 4 3.58 -11.83 -7.36
CA GLU A 4 4.66 -11.04 -6.76
C GLU A 4 5.33 -10.14 -7.82
N PRO A 5 5.64 -8.87 -7.49
CA PRO A 5 6.29 -7.97 -8.43
C PRO A 5 7.76 -8.37 -8.63
N VAL A 6 8.18 -8.46 -9.89
CA VAL A 6 9.59 -8.71 -10.26
C VAL A 6 10.48 -7.53 -9.87
N SER A 7 9.90 -6.31 -9.83
CA SER A 7 10.60 -5.09 -9.41
C SER A 7 9.66 -4.15 -8.66
N ILE A 8 10.19 -3.53 -7.59
CA ILE A 8 9.49 -2.51 -6.80
C ILE A 8 9.15 -1.28 -7.65
N GLU A 9 9.87 -1.04 -8.75
CA GLU A 9 9.59 0.08 -9.66
C GLU A 9 8.24 -0.04 -10.36
N GLN A 10 7.69 -1.24 -10.45
CA GLN A 10 6.35 -1.48 -11.00
C GLN A 10 5.25 -1.18 -9.98
N CYS A 11 5.62 -0.93 -8.72
CA CYS A 11 4.69 -0.73 -7.63
C CYS A 11 4.53 0.75 -7.27
N VAL A 12 3.32 1.13 -6.91
CA VAL A 12 2.98 2.39 -6.24
C VAL A 12 3.33 2.30 -4.75
N TYR A 13 3.02 1.15 -4.16
CA TYR A 13 3.26 0.85 -2.76
C TYR A 13 3.86 -0.56 -2.65
N PHE A 14 4.84 -0.70 -1.78
CA PHE A 14 5.41 -1.99 -1.41
C PHE A 14 5.77 -1.97 0.07
N THR A 15 5.46 -3.03 0.80
CA THR A 15 5.93 -3.25 2.16
C THR A 15 6.17 -4.73 2.40
N ASN A 16 7.21 -5.03 3.17
CA ASN A 16 7.46 -6.34 3.75
C ASN A 16 7.77 -6.12 5.22
N ARG A 17 6.95 -6.66 6.13
CA ARG A 17 7.07 -6.43 7.56
C ARG A 17 6.56 -7.58 8.40
N THR A 18 7.04 -7.63 9.62
CA THR A 18 6.51 -8.49 10.69
C THR A 18 5.45 -7.71 11.47
N ILE A 19 4.34 -8.35 11.79
CA ILE A 19 3.25 -7.80 12.62
C ILE A 19 3.03 -8.82 13.73
N GLY A 20 3.41 -8.51 14.97
CA GLY A 20 3.41 -9.51 16.05
C GLY A 20 4.24 -10.74 15.67
N ASN A 21 3.63 -11.93 15.69
CA ASN A 21 4.25 -13.19 15.28
C ASN A 21 4.03 -13.53 13.79
N GLY A 22 3.32 -12.69 13.06
CA GLY A 22 3.01 -12.90 11.64
C GLY A 22 3.90 -12.08 10.71
N LYS A 23 3.89 -12.42 9.43
CA LYS A 23 4.63 -11.71 8.37
C LYS A 23 3.66 -11.26 7.29
N VAL A 24 3.80 -10.03 6.80
CA VAL A 24 2.96 -9.49 5.74
C VAL A 24 3.82 -8.85 4.67
N THR A 25 3.61 -9.28 3.43
CA THR A 25 4.15 -8.66 2.23
C THR A 25 2.95 -8.14 1.43
N ALA A 26 2.95 -6.84 1.14
CA ALA A 26 1.85 -6.20 0.43
C ALA A 26 2.39 -5.26 -0.64
N TRP A 27 1.78 -5.26 -1.82
CA TRP A 27 2.16 -4.43 -2.94
C TRP A 27 0.97 -3.95 -3.73
N VAL A 28 1.13 -2.81 -4.39
CA VAL A 28 0.14 -2.19 -5.26
C VAL A 28 0.81 -1.91 -6.59
N TYR A 29 0.32 -2.50 -7.67
CA TYR A 29 0.85 -2.24 -9.00
C TYR A 29 0.48 -0.85 -9.52
N LYS A 30 1.38 -0.26 -10.29
CA LYS A 30 1.04 0.91 -11.12
C LYS A 30 0.05 0.48 -12.19
N GLN A 31 -0.98 1.30 -12.39
CA GLN A 31 -1.89 1.12 -13.50
C GLN A 31 -1.33 1.72 -14.78
N LYS A 32 -1.71 1.13 -15.91
CA LYS A 32 -1.53 1.76 -17.22
C LYS A 32 -2.37 3.04 -17.29
N CYS A 33 -1.88 4.03 -18.03
CA CYS A 33 -2.62 5.26 -18.26
C CYS A 33 -4.00 4.96 -18.85
N GLN A 34 -5.07 5.42 -18.19
CA GLN A 34 -6.44 5.21 -18.66
C GLN A 34 -6.76 5.93 -19.98
N LYS A 35 -5.98 6.97 -20.33
CA LYS A 35 -6.17 7.73 -21.57
C LYS A 35 -5.48 7.13 -22.78
N CYS A 36 -4.26 6.61 -22.63
CA CYS A 36 -3.47 6.13 -23.77
C CYS A 36 -3.04 4.67 -23.69
N GLY A 37 -3.04 4.04 -22.51
CA GLY A 37 -2.60 2.66 -22.29
C GLY A 37 -1.11 2.39 -22.54
N LYS A 38 -0.32 3.39 -22.94
CA LYS A 38 1.08 3.23 -23.40
C LYS A 38 2.09 3.17 -22.26
N SER A 39 1.93 3.99 -21.22
CA SER A 39 2.83 4.01 -20.06
C SER A 39 2.09 3.70 -18.76
N LEU A 40 2.87 3.34 -17.74
CA LEU A 40 2.39 3.31 -16.36
C LEU A 40 2.23 4.74 -15.82
N MET A 41 1.26 4.94 -14.96
CA MET A 41 1.08 6.19 -14.20
C MET A 41 2.15 6.29 -13.12
N SER A 42 2.78 7.46 -12.98
CA SER A 42 3.80 7.71 -11.96
C SER A 42 3.74 9.14 -11.45
N LYS A 43 4.22 9.39 -10.23
CA LYS A 43 4.37 10.77 -9.75
C LYS A 43 5.33 11.56 -10.65
N PRO A 44 5.10 12.87 -10.84
CA PRO A 44 5.91 13.70 -11.73
C PRO A 44 7.38 13.70 -11.33
N LYS A 45 8.26 13.76 -12.34
CA LYS A 45 9.72 13.87 -12.15
C LYS A 45 10.11 15.35 -11.99
N ASP A 46 11.14 15.60 -11.19
CA ASP A 46 11.77 16.91 -11.04
C ASP A 46 12.72 17.19 -12.21
N THR A 47 13.27 18.41 -12.29
CA THR A 47 14.23 18.82 -13.33
C THR A 47 15.48 17.92 -13.40
N LYS A 48 15.77 17.18 -12.32
CA LYS A 48 16.86 16.19 -12.22
C LYS A 48 16.44 14.75 -12.50
N GLY A 49 15.22 14.53 -13.02
CA GLY A 49 14.67 13.20 -13.30
C GLY A 49 14.21 12.41 -12.06
N LYS A 50 14.31 12.99 -10.85
CA LYS A 50 13.90 12.34 -9.60
C LYS A 50 12.40 12.44 -9.40
N ILE A 51 11.75 11.35 -8.98
CA ILE A 51 10.31 11.34 -8.69
C ILE A 51 9.99 12.29 -7.52
N LYS A 52 9.02 13.18 -7.71
CA LYS A 52 8.47 14.04 -6.66
C LYS A 52 7.55 13.20 -5.75
N ILE A 53 8.13 12.54 -4.76
CA ILE A 53 7.43 11.63 -3.83
C ILE A 53 6.22 12.31 -3.14
N ARG A 54 6.29 13.63 -2.92
CA ARG A 54 5.24 14.45 -2.28
C ARG A 54 4.25 15.09 -3.26
N ALA A 55 4.31 14.76 -4.55
CA ALA A 55 3.31 15.23 -5.50
C ALA A 55 1.94 14.63 -5.18
N LYS A 56 0.89 15.45 -5.32
CA LYS A 56 -0.52 15.10 -5.09
C LYS A 56 -1.23 14.62 -6.35
N GLU A 57 -0.47 14.28 -7.38
CA GLU A 57 -0.97 13.87 -8.68
C GLU A 57 -0.04 12.83 -9.30
N TYR A 58 -0.62 11.95 -10.10
CA TYR A 58 0.07 11.02 -10.98
C TYR A 58 -0.04 11.53 -12.40
N ILE A 59 1.05 11.44 -13.17
CA ILE A 59 1.13 11.84 -14.56
C ILE A 59 1.51 10.65 -15.45
N CYS A 60 0.92 10.60 -16.63
CA CYS A 60 1.34 9.71 -17.71
C CYS A 60 2.48 10.37 -18.50
N GLU A 61 3.64 9.71 -18.54
CA GLU A 61 4.80 10.23 -19.28
C GLU A 61 4.60 10.22 -20.81
N SER A 62 3.73 9.36 -21.34
CA SER A 62 3.49 9.29 -22.79
C SER A 62 2.52 10.32 -23.34
N CYS A 63 1.51 10.75 -22.58
CA CYS A 63 0.46 11.66 -23.08
C CYS A 63 0.18 12.87 -22.18
N GLY A 64 0.89 13.00 -21.05
CA GLY A 64 0.73 14.12 -20.12
C GLY A 64 -0.57 14.12 -19.31
N TYR A 65 -1.37 13.04 -19.38
CA TYR A 65 -2.60 12.94 -18.59
C TYR A 65 -2.30 12.90 -17.10
N THR A 66 -3.00 13.72 -16.31
CA THR A 66 -2.84 13.81 -14.86
C THR A 66 -4.09 13.33 -14.13
N ILE A 67 -3.89 12.67 -12.99
CA ILE A 67 -4.95 12.19 -12.09
C ILE A 67 -4.57 12.59 -10.65
N PRO A 68 -5.49 13.11 -9.83
CA PRO A 68 -5.24 13.35 -8.40
C PRO A 68 -4.79 12.09 -7.67
N GLU A 69 -3.90 12.24 -6.67
CA GLU A 69 -3.36 11.12 -5.87
C GLU A 69 -4.48 10.32 -5.20
N ASP A 70 -5.45 10.99 -4.59
CA ASP A 70 -6.57 10.33 -3.90
C ASP A 70 -7.41 9.49 -4.87
N GLU A 71 -7.78 10.05 -6.03
CA GLU A 71 -8.57 9.35 -7.06
C GLU A 71 -7.80 8.18 -7.66
N TYR A 72 -6.52 8.38 -7.96
CA TYR A 72 -5.67 7.33 -8.50
C TYR A 72 -5.50 6.20 -7.49
N GLU A 73 -5.14 6.49 -6.24
CA GLU A 73 -4.90 5.47 -5.21
C GLU A 73 -6.18 4.72 -4.82
N GLU A 74 -7.34 5.38 -4.77
CA GLU A 74 -8.63 4.71 -4.53
C GLU A 74 -9.04 3.74 -5.63
N SER A 75 -8.53 3.91 -6.85
CA SER A 75 -8.76 2.99 -7.98
C SER A 75 -7.89 1.72 -7.94
N LEU A 76 -6.90 1.67 -7.04
CA LEU A 76 -5.94 0.58 -6.96
C LEU A 76 -6.38 -0.50 -5.98
N ASN A 77 -5.89 -1.72 -6.23
CA ASN A 77 -5.98 -2.83 -5.29
C ASN A 77 -4.60 -3.14 -4.74
N VAL A 78 -4.55 -3.50 -3.46
CA VAL A 78 -3.36 -4.07 -2.84
C VAL A 78 -3.47 -5.59 -2.87
N GLU A 79 -2.40 -6.23 -3.33
CA GLU A 79 -2.20 -7.66 -3.24
C GLU A 79 -1.33 -7.96 -2.02
N ILE A 80 -1.71 -8.97 -1.25
CA ILE A 80 -1.14 -9.25 0.05
C ILE A 80 -0.87 -10.76 0.14
N ILE A 81 0.36 -11.11 0.48
CA ILE A 81 0.73 -12.42 1.04
C ILE A 81 0.98 -12.23 2.52
N TYR A 82 0.33 -13.03 3.35
CA TYR A 82 0.45 -12.90 4.79
C TYR A 82 0.53 -14.24 5.51
N GLU A 83 1.16 -14.21 6.67
CA GLU A 83 1.10 -15.20 7.72
C GLU A 83 0.38 -14.54 8.90
N CYS A 84 -0.78 -15.08 9.26
CA CYS A 84 -1.66 -14.47 10.23
C CYS A 84 -1.01 -14.44 11.62
N PRO A 85 -0.90 -13.27 12.27
CA PRO A 85 -0.30 -13.17 13.60
C PRO A 85 -1.12 -13.84 14.71
N HIS A 86 -2.41 -14.10 14.47
CA HIS A 86 -3.31 -14.67 15.45
C HIS A 86 -3.42 -16.20 15.39
N CYS A 87 -3.31 -16.78 14.19
CA CYS A 87 -3.53 -18.21 13.97
C CYS A 87 -2.41 -18.92 13.19
N GLY A 88 -1.36 -18.20 12.78
CA GLY A 88 -0.22 -18.73 12.01
C GLY A 88 -0.55 -19.12 10.57
N ASN A 89 -1.80 -18.93 10.11
CA ASN A 89 -2.20 -19.36 8.78
C ASN A 89 -1.58 -18.49 7.69
N LYS A 90 -0.99 -19.12 6.68
CA LYS A 90 -0.51 -18.45 5.46
C LYS A 90 -1.67 -18.30 4.48
N GLY A 91 -1.79 -17.12 3.88
CA GLY A 91 -2.85 -16.84 2.94
C GLY A 91 -2.54 -15.65 2.04
N GLU A 92 -3.43 -15.48 1.08
CA GLU A 92 -3.42 -14.36 0.14
C GLU A 92 -4.68 -13.52 0.36
N ALA A 93 -4.57 -12.21 0.15
CA ALA A 93 -5.71 -11.31 0.15
C ALA A 93 -5.54 -10.23 -0.91
N VAL A 94 -6.66 -9.81 -1.49
CA VAL A 94 -6.73 -8.64 -2.36
C VAL A 94 -7.79 -7.72 -1.78
N VAL A 95 -7.39 -6.50 -1.43
CA VAL A 95 -8.31 -5.48 -0.90
C VAL A 95 -8.09 -4.14 -1.61
N PRO A 96 -9.08 -3.24 -1.63
CA PRO A 96 -8.88 -1.89 -2.16
C PRO A 96 -7.75 -1.17 -1.42
N PHE A 97 -6.94 -0.37 -2.12
CA PHE A 97 -5.85 0.41 -1.54
C PHE A 97 -6.39 1.65 -0.79
N LYS A 98 -7.19 1.40 0.25
CA LYS A 98 -7.80 2.44 1.08
C LYS A 98 -7.31 2.33 2.52
N ARG A 99 -6.63 3.38 2.97
CA ARG A 99 -6.19 3.50 4.36
C ARG A 99 -7.36 3.91 5.24
N LYS A 100 -7.41 3.34 6.44
CA LYS A 100 -8.37 3.72 7.48
C LYS A 100 -7.60 4.26 8.68
N LYS A 101 -8.14 5.29 9.32
CA LYS A 101 -7.61 5.80 10.59
C LYS A 101 -8.06 4.88 11.71
N VAL A 102 -7.11 4.30 12.43
CA VAL A 102 -7.34 3.44 13.59
C VAL A 102 -6.63 4.07 14.77
N GLN A 103 -7.32 4.12 15.91
CA GLN A 103 -6.70 4.53 17.17
C GLN A 103 -5.96 3.33 17.75
N ILE A 104 -4.65 3.45 17.88
CA ILE A 104 -3.81 2.47 18.57
C ILE A 104 -3.47 3.08 19.92
N LEU A 105 -3.73 2.33 20.99
CA LEU A 105 -3.24 2.64 22.32
C LEU A 105 -1.85 2.02 22.44
N ASP A 106 -0.86 2.85 22.69
CA ASP A 106 0.46 2.38 23.07
C ASP A 106 0.42 1.99 24.56
N GLU A 107 0.56 0.71 24.86
CA GLU A 107 0.42 0.18 26.23
C GLU A 107 1.54 0.67 27.16
N GLU A 108 2.72 1.00 26.62
CA GLU A 108 3.87 1.45 27.40
C GLU A 108 3.76 2.94 27.76
N THR A 109 3.28 3.77 26.84
CA THR A 109 3.17 5.22 27.02
C THR A 109 1.76 5.70 27.39
N GLY A 110 0.75 4.81 27.34
CA GLY A 110 -0.66 5.14 27.51
C GLY A 110 -1.22 6.11 26.45
N LYS A 111 -0.45 6.38 25.39
CA LYS A 111 -0.75 7.43 24.42
C LYS A 111 -1.63 6.88 23.30
N LYS A 112 -2.79 7.52 23.11
CA LYS A 112 -3.67 7.24 21.97
C LYS A 112 -3.11 7.91 20.72
N SER A 113 -2.78 7.09 19.72
CA SER A 113 -2.24 7.54 18.44
C SER A 113 -3.20 7.17 17.33
N SER A 114 -3.62 8.15 16.53
CA SER A 114 -4.41 7.88 15.32
C SER A 114 -3.45 7.56 14.17
N VAL A 115 -3.45 6.30 13.74
CA VAL A 115 -2.54 5.79 12.70
C VAL A 115 -3.36 5.34 11.48
N GLU A 116 -2.89 5.70 10.30
CA GLU A 116 -3.46 5.22 9.05
C GLU A 116 -2.92 3.83 8.72
N VAL A 117 -3.84 2.87 8.67
CA VAL A 117 -3.55 1.46 8.43
C VAL A 117 -4.31 0.95 7.21
N LEU A 118 -3.69 0.01 6.51
CA LEU A 118 -4.36 -0.81 5.51
C LEU A 118 -4.83 -2.09 6.20
N ARG A 119 -6.15 -2.20 6.43
CA ARG A 119 -6.77 -3.30 7.16
C ARG A 119 -7.31 -4.35 6.19
N PHE A 120 -6.97 -5.61 6.43
CA PHE A 120 -7.57 -6.76 5.77
C PHE A 120 -7.90 -7.85 6.80
N GLN A 121 -8.70 -8.84 6.43
CA GLN A 121 -9.10 -9.93 7.32
C GLN A 121 -8.38 -11.23 6.93
N CYS A 122 -8.01 -12.00 7.94
CA CYS A 122 -7.50 -13.35 7.71
C CYS A 122 -8.63 -14.25 7.19
N SER A 123 -8.38 -14.97 6.10
CA SER A 123 -9.33 -15.90 5.48
C SER A 123 -9.72 -17.09 6.36
N LYS A 124 -8.94 -17.39 7.41
CA LYS A 124 -9.18 -18.53 8.32
C LYS A 124 -9.86 -18.12 9.62
N CYS A 125 -9.30 -17.13 10.33
CA CYS A 125 -9.81 -16.73 11.65
C CYS A 125 -10.63 -15.43 11.64
N ASN A 126 -10.78 -14.77 10.49
CA ASN A 126 -11.50 -13.50 10.32
C ASN A 126 -11.00 -12.33 11.19
N ASN A 127 -9.88 -12.49 11.89
CA ASN A 127 -9.25 -11.40 12.63
C ASN A 127 -8.70 -10.34 11.68
N ASN A 128 -8.79 -9.09 12.11
CA ASN A 128 -8.26 -7.94 11.38
C ASN A 128 -6.74 -7.89 11.49
N ILE A 129 -6.06 -7.70 10.37
CA ILE A 129 -4.63 -7.49 10.28
C ILE A 129 -4.39 -6.09 9.73
N ASP A 130 -3.67 -5.27 10.50
CA ASP A 130 -3.45 -3.85 10.22
C ASP A 130 -2.02 -3.58 9.77
N ILE A 131 -1.85 -3.22 8.50
CA ILE A 131 -0.56 -2.80 7.96
C ILE A 131 -0.40 -1.29 8.19
N THR A 132 0.35 -0.91 9.21
CA THR A 132 0.63 0.48 9.56
C THR A 132 1.56 1.17 8.55
N LYS A 133 1.52 2.50 8.42
CA LYS A 133 2.63 3.23 7.79
C LYS A 133 3.86 3.12 8.69
N LYS A 134 5.08 2.97 8.13
CA LYS A 134 6.32 2.84 8.91
C LYS A 134 6.41 4.02 9.89
N MET A 135 6.25 3.77 11.19
CA MET A 135 6.45 4.78 12.21
C MET A 135 7.96 5.03 12.29
N LYS A 136 8.37 6.30 12.17
CA LYS A 136 9.77 6.67 12.42
C LYS A 136 9.95 6.66 13.93
N GLY A 137 10.75 5.72 14.43
CA GLY A 137 11.17 5.67 15.84
C GLY A 137 10.12 5.08 16.76
N VAL A 138 10.22 3.78 17.00
CA VAL A 138 10.24 3.24 18.36
C VAL A 138 11.64 2.69 18.54
#